data_AF-A0A2D5TJE8-F1
#
_entry.id   AF-A0A2D5TJE8-F1
#
_cell.length_a   1.000
_cell.length_b   1.000
_cell.length_c   1.000
_cell.angle_alpha   90.00
_cell.angle_beta   90.00
_cell.angle_gamma   90.00
#
_symmetry.space_group_name_H-M   'P 1'
#
loop_
_entity.id
_entity.type
_entity.pdbx_description
1 polymer ?
#
loop_
_entity_poly.entity_id
_entity_poly.type
_entity_poly.pdbx_seq_one_letter_code
_entity_poly.pdbx_strand_id
1 'polypeptide(L)'
;MMRRVILAESDYVLEYCPYDSKVEYVLEDRTRVDCLTDAHAVEFDWCHKWAQAVGQALYYARSTGRMPVVVLICKPGEERFARRARVAAPDIEVMVIPK
;
A
#
# COMPACT_ATOMS: atom_id res chain seq x y z
N MET A 1 -5.34 -11.49 -31.56
CA MET A 1 -4.23 -10.84 -30.84
C MET A 1 -4.79 -10.28 -29.54
N MET A 2 -4.62 -10.99 -28.41
CA MET A 2 -5.07 -10.48 -27.10
C MET A 2 -4.17 -9.32 -26.71
N ARG A 3 -4.73 -8.13 -26.54
CA ARG A 3 -4.00 -7.00 -25.98
C ARG A 3 -3.63 -7.33 -24.54
N ARG A 4 -2.36 -7.17 -24.20
CA ARG A 4 -1.87 -7.29 -22.82
C ARG A 4 -2.47 -6.13 -22.03
N VAL A 5 -3.35 -6.43 -21.08
CA VAL A 5 -3.82 -5.44 -20.11
C VAL A 5 -2.64 -5.15 -19.17
N ILE A 6 -2.25 -3.90 -19.06
CA ILE A 6 -1.24 -3.43 -18.11
C ILE A 6 -2.02 -2.79 -16.97
N LEU A 7 -2.03 -3.43 -15.81
CA LEU A 7 -2.68 -2.89 -14.61
C LEU A 7 -1.81 -1.79 -14.00
N ALA A 8 -2.45 -0.67 -13.67
CA ALA A 8 -1.90 0.39 -12.86
C ALA A 8 -2.07 0.06 -11.37
N GLU A 9 -1.36 0.78 -10.50
CA GLU A 9 -1.44 0.63 -9.05
C GLU A 9 -2.87 0.89 -8.53
N SER A 10 -3.53 1.92 -9.08
CA SER A 10 -4.91 2.27 -8.78
C SER A 10 -5.90 1.14 -9.05
N ASP A 11 -5.61 0.24 -10.01
CA ASP A 11 -6.48 -0.91 -10.27
C ASP A 11 -6.46 -1.89 -9.08
N TYR A 12 -5.29 -2.08 -8.46
CA TYR A 12 -5.16 -2.90 -7.25
C TYR A 12 -5.77 -2.19 -6.02
N VAL A 13 -5.63 -0.86 -5.92
CA VAL A 13 -6.31 -0.10 -4.87
C VAL A 13 -7.81 -0.34 -4.95
N LEU A 14 -8.42 -0.17 -6.13
CA LEU A 14 -9.86 -0.37 -6.32
C LEU A 14 -10.31 -1.82 -6.10
N GLU A 15 -9.47 -2.81 -6.41
CA GLU A 15 -9.80 -4.23 -6.23
C GLU A 15 -9.70 -4.68 -4.77
N TYR A 16 -8.68 -4.23 -4.03
CA TYR A 16 -8.34 -4.76 -2.71
C TYR A 16 -8.75 -3.85 -1.54
N CYS A 17 -9.04 -2.57 -1.80
CA CYS A 17 -9.54 -1.67 -0.78
C CYS A 17 -11.00 -2.03 -0.43
N PRO A 18 -11.35 -2.30 0.85
CA PRO A 18 -12.69 -2.76 1.23
C PRO A 18 -13.79 -1.78 0.82
N TYR A 19 -14.99 -2.27 0.51
CA TYR A 19 -16.10 -1.43 0.02
C TYR A 19 -16.47 -0.25 0.95
N ASP A 20 -16.38 -0.44 2.27
CA ASP A 20 -16.73 0.59 3.27
C ASP A 20 -15.59 1.56 3.59
N SER A 21 -14.49 1.52 2.84
CA SER A 21 -13.31 2.36 3.06
C SER A 21 -13.25 3.55 2.09
N LYS A 22 -12.36 4.51 2.38
CA LYS A 22 -12.14 5.71 1.57
C LYS A 22 -10.90 5.53 0.71
N VAL A 23 -11.09 5.43 -0.60
CA VAL A 23 -10.01 5.41 -1.59
C VAL A 23 -9.47 6.82 -1.82
N GLU A 24 -8.15 6.97 -1.94
CA GLU A 24 -7.45 8.25 -2.22
C GLU A 24 -7.83 9.37 -1.24
N TYR A 25 -7.85 9.04 0.07
CA TYR A 25 -8.21 10.00 1.10
C TYR A 25 -7.15 11.11 1.23
N VAL A 26 -7.56 12.35 0.96
CA VAL A 26 -6.69 13.53 0.98
C VAL A 26 -6.49 14.03 2.40
N LEU A 27 -5.23 14.11 2.84
CA LEU A 27 -4.81 14.70 4.11
C LEU A 27 -4.68 16.23 4.01
N GLU A 28 -4.53 16.90 5.16
CA GLU A 28 -4.44 18.37 5.25
C GLU A 28 -3.29 18.95 4.41
N ASP A 29 -2.17 18.23 4.29
CA ASP A 29 -0.99 18.62 3.51
C ASP A 29 -1.11 18.28 2.01
N ARG A 30 -2.27 17.76 1.59
CA ARG A 30 -2.61 17.29 0.24
C ARG A 30 -1.93 15.98 -0.18
N THR A 31 -1.25 15.27 0.71
CA THR A 31 -0.91 13.86 0.48
C THR A 31 -2.16 12.99 0.47
N ARG A 32 -2.07 11.80 -0.12
CA ARG A 32 -3.21 10.90 -0.33
C ARG A 32 -2.91 9.53 0.24
N VAL A 33 -3.81 9.04 1.09
CA VAL A 33 -3.81 7.66 1.57
C VAL A 33 -4.58 6.83 0.55
N ASP A 34 -3.96 5.81 -0.04
CA ASP A 34 -4.59 5.01 -1.08
C ASP A 34 -5.90 4.38 -0.62
N CYS A 35 -5.90 3.85 0.61
CA CYS A 35 -7.07 3.21 1.20
C CYS A 35 -7.12 3.47 2.72
N LEU A 36 -8.16 4.17 3.16
CA LEU A 36 -8.37 4.52 4.57
C LEU A 36 -9.62 3.82 5.12
N THR A 37 -9.43 3.02 6.16
CA THR A 37 -10.52 2.39 6.93
C THR A 37 -10.63 3.04 8.32
N ASP A 38 -11.56 2.56 9.15
CA ASP A 38 -11.65 3.01 10.54
C ASP A 38 -10.41 2.63 11.37
N ALA A 39 -9.72 1.54 11.00
CA ALA A 39 -8.60 0.98 11.76
C ALA A 39 -7.23 1.14 11.09
N HIS A 40 -7.18 1.22 9.76
CA HIS A 40 -5.93 1.16 8.98
C HIS A 40 -5.81 2.33 8.00
N ALA A 41 -4.58 2.84 7.85
CA ALA A 41 -4.15 3.65 6.73
C ALA A 41 -3.22 2.80 5.86
N VAL A 42 -3.69 2.44 4.68
CA VAL A 42 -3.04 1.47 3.80
C VAL A 42 -2.39 2.19 2.62
N GLU A 43 -1.12 1.87 2.38
CA GLU A 43 -0.39 2.25 1.17
C GLU A 43 -0.21 1.05 0.26
N PHE A 44 -0.57 1.20 -1.02
CA PHE A 44 -0.32 0.24 -2.07
C PHE A 44 0.85 0.71 -2.92
N ASP A 45 1.83 -0.15 -3.17
CA ASP A 45 2.90 0.21 -4.10
C ASP A 45 3.52 -1.02 -4.75
N TRP A 46 4.23 -0.80 -5.84
CA TRP A 46 5.03 -1.85 -6.45
C TRP A 46 6.12 -2.32 -5.50
N CYS A 47 6.34 -3.64 -5.44
CA CYS A 47 7.26 -4.29 -4.53
C CYS A 47 8.64 -3.62 -4.42
N HIS A 48 9.23 -3.20 -5.54
CA HIS A 48 10.56 -2.57 -5.57
C HIS A 48 10.64 -1.20 -4.88
N LYS A 49 9.51 -0.54 -4.64
CA LYS A 49 9.41 0.75 -3.93
C LYS A 49 9.09 0.60 -2.44
N TRP A 50 9.22 -0.60 -1.86
CA TRP A 50 8.96 -0.89 -0.44
C TRP A 50 9.44 0.17 0.56
N ALA A 51 10.59 0.80 0.34
CA ALA A 51 11.13 1.80 1.27
C ALA A 51 10.30 3.09 1.29
N GLN A 52 9.80 3.51 0.12
CA GLN A 52 8.91 4.65 -0.01
C GLN A 52 7.56 4.33 0.63
N ALA A 53 7.00 3.16 0.32
CA ALA A 53 5.72 2.69 0.85
C ALA A 53 5.72 2.62 2.39
N VAL A 54 6.81 2.13 3.01
CA VAL A 54 6.98 2.14 4.48
C VAL A 54 6.90 3.56 5.04
N GLY A 55 7.62 4.51 4.42
CA GLY A 55 7.60 5.91 4.85
C GLY A 55 6.22 6.54 4.76
N GLN A 56 5.51 6.30 3.65
CA GLN A 56 4.16 6.80 3.43
C GLN A 56 3.16 6.17 4.40
N ALA A 57 3.13 4.85 4.55
CA ALA A 57 2.23 4.17 5.48
C ALA A 57 2.41 4.65 6.94
N LEU A 58 3.66 4.82 7.39
CA LEU A 58 3.96 5.36 8.73
C LEU A 58 3.46 6.80 8.90
N TYR A 59 3.66 7.64 7.88
CA TYR A 59 3.19 9.02 7.91
C TYR A 59 1.66 9.07 7.93
N TYR A 60 0.98 8.33 7.06
CA TYR A 60 -0.48 8.30 6.96
C TYR A 60 -1.14 7.77 8.23
N ALA A 61 -0.58 6.71 8.82
CA ALA A 61 -1.01 6.19 10.10
C ALA A 61 -0.99 7.27 11.20
N ARG A 62 0.09 8.04 11.29
CA ARG A 62 0.23 9.12 12.27
C ARG A 62 -0.72 10.28 12.00
N SER A 63 -0.87 10.69 10.76
CA SER A 63 -1.74 11.81 10.36
C SER A 63 -3.22 11.49 10.54
N THR A 64 -3.58 10.21 10.53
CA THR A 64 -4.96 9.77 10.65
C THR A 64 -5.28 9.15 12.01
N GLY A 65 -4.27 8.75 12.80
CA GLY A 65 -4.47 7.99 14.04
C GLY A 65 -4.92 6.54 13.81
N ARG A 66 -4.48 5.92 12.70
CA ARG A 66 -4.77 4.51 12.34
C ARG A 66 -3.49 3.67 12.36
N MET A 67 -3.63 2.37 12.20
CA MET A 67 -2.52 1.44 12.05
C MET A 67 -1.91 1.53 10.63
N PRO A 68 -0.57 1.52 10.50
CA PRO A 68 0.11 1.54 9.21
C PRO A 68 0.08 0.16 8.55
N VAL A 69 -0.37 0.11 7.30
CA VAL A 69 -0.34 -1.10 6.48
C VAL A 69 0.32 -0.79 5.14
N VAL A 70 1.21 -1.67 4.69
CA VAL A 70 1.77 -1.65 3.35
C VAL A 70 1.31 -2.88 2.59
N VAL A 71 0.73 -2.67 1.41
CA VAL A 71 0.42 -3.73 0.45
C VAL A 71 1.41 -3.63 -0.72
N LEU A 72 2.33 -4.60 -0.81
CA LEU A 72 3.28 -4.66 -1.92
C LEU A 72 2.77 -5.52 -3.07
N ILE A 73 2.65 -4.92 -4.25
CA ILE A 73 2.26 -5.59 -5.49
C ILE A 73 3.52 -6.15 -6.15
N CYS A 74 3.70 -7.47 -6.06
CA CYS A 74 4.96 -8.14 -6.37
C CYS A 74 4.82 -9.13 -7.53
N LYS A 75 5.83 -9.13 -8.41
CA LYS A 75 6.05 -10.24 -9.34
C LYS A 75 6.68 -11.43 -8.61
N PRO A 76 6.58 -12.66 -9.15
CA PRO A 76 7.37 -13.79 -8.64
C PRO A 76 8.87 -13.44 -8.55
N GLY A 77 9.52 -13.77 -7.44
CA GLY A 77 10.94 -13.47 -7.20
C GLY A 77 11.24 -12.11 -6.55
N GLU A 78 10.21 -11.35 -6.19
CA GLU A 78 10.35 -10.04 -5.53
C GLU A 78 10.19 -10.09 -3.99
N GLU A 79 10.12 -11.28 -3.39
CA GLU A 79 9.85 -11.52 -1.96
C GLU A 79 10.88 -10.83 -1.04
N ARG A 80 12.09 -10.59 -1.57
CA ARG A 80 13.15 -9.86 -0.85
C ARG A 80 12.72 -8.46 -0.41
N PHE A 81 11.82 -7.79 -1.12
CA PHE A 81 11.39 -6.44 -0.78
C PHE A 81 10.42 -6.43 0.41
N ALA A 82 9.46 -7.35 0.46
CA ALA A 82 8.61 -7.54 1.63
C ALA A 82 9.44 -7.90 2.87
N ARG A 83 10.47 -8.73 2.72
CA ARG A 83 11.41 -9.02 3.82
C ARG A 83 12.12 -7.75 4.31
N ARG A 84 12.60 -6.89 3.40
CA ARG A 84 13.24 -5.62 3.77
C ARG A 84 12.28 -4.68 4.50
N ALA A 85 11.03 -4.57 4.05
CA ALA A 85 10.00 -3.77 4.71
C ALA A 85 9.78 -4.23 6.16
N ARG A 86 9.57 -5.54 6.37
CA ARG A 86 9.38 -6.12 7.72
C ARG A 86 10.59 -5.95 8.63
N VAL A 87 11.81 -6.00 8.09
CA VAL A 87 13.04 -5.75 8.88
C VAL A 87 13.20 -4.27 9.22
N ALA A 88 12.91 -3.38 8.27
CA ALA A 88 13.09 -1.94 8.46
C ALA A 88 12.03 -1.32 9.39
N ALA A 89 10.81 -1.87 9.38
CA ALA A 89 9.70 -1.40 10.17
C ALA A 89 8.91 -2.61 10.72
N PRO A 90 9.33 -3.18 11.86
CA PRO A 90 8.70 -4.39 12.41
C PRO A 90 7.27 -4.16 12.92
N ASP A 91 6.89 -2.92 13.20
CA ASP A 91 5.60 -2.56 13.79
C ASP A 91 4.52 -2.22 12.74
N ILE A 92 4.81 -2.34 11.44
CA ILE A 92 3.81 -2.17 10.37
C ILE A 92 3.32 -3.52 9.89
N GLU A 93 2.07 -3.58 9.47
CA GLU A 93 1.57 -4.74 8.74
C GLU A 93 2.06 -4.69 7.28
N VAL A 94 2.64 -5.80 6.80
CA VAL A 94 3.12 -5.92 5.41
C VAL A 94 2.43 -7.09 4.73
N MET A 95 1.56 -6.75 3.78
CA MET A 95 0.87 -7.69 2.91
C MET A 95 1.56 -7.73 1.54
N VAL A 96 1.44 -8.86 0.84
CA VAL A 96 1.98 -9.05 -0.51
C VAL A 96 0.87 -9.59 -1.40
N ILE A 97 0.63 -8.93 -2.53
CA ILE A 97 -0.32 -9.37 -3.55
C ILE A 97 0.38 -9.57 -4.89
N PRO A 98 -0.09 -10.52 -5.71
CA PRO A 98 0.54 -10.80 -7.01
C PRO A 98 0.29 -9.65 -8.00
N LYS A 99 1.33 -9.29 -8.76
CA LYS A 99 1.22 -8.42 -9.94
C LYS A 99 0.69 -9.17 -11.16
#